data_AF-A0A116MS35-F1
#
_entry.id   AF-A0A116MS35-F1
#
_cell.length_a   1.000
_cell.length_b   1.000
_cell.length_c   1.000
_cell.angle_alpha   90.00
_cell.angle_beta   90.00
_cell.angle_gamma   90.00
#
_symmetry.space_group_name_H-M   'P 1'
#
loop_
_entity.id
_entity.type
_entity.pdbx_description
1 polymer ?
#
loop_
_entity_poly.entity_id
_entity_poly.type
_entity_poly.pdbx_seq_one_letter_code
_entity_poly.pdbx_strand_id
1 'polypeptide(L)'
;MRIQMRLSKEGRIVLEELKLEYLKQGEEKTSGVILDEIFEHFKQNFQKVNWKFVQNEPEFDDILADYTSVNPTTLNLTEETINIMYEIRDHFNKVLKMKRTVYRSFIIRMILKAYKLEKQGTDIYL
;
A
#
# COMPACT_ATOMS: atom_id res chain seq x y z
N MET A 1 -2.72 -2.21 -16.57
CA MET A 1 -2.91 -3.66 -16.38
C MET A 1 -4.00 -3.95 -15.34
N ARG A 2 -4.94 -4.86 -15.65
CA ARG A 2 -5.96 -5.31 -14.68
C ARG A 2 -5.39 -6.40 -13.79
N ILE A 3 -5.47 -6.21 -12.48
CA ILE A 3 -5.03 -7.18 -11.48
C ILE A 3 -6.18 -7.49 -10.54
N GLN A 4 -6.49 -8.75 -10.34
CA GLN A 4 -7.36 -9.19 -9.26
C GLN A 4 -6.51 -9.56 -8.06
N MET A 5 -6.79 -8.93 -6.92
CA MET A 5 -6.04 -9.19 -5.70
C MET A 5 -6.96 -9.20 -4.48
N ARG A 6 -6.73 -10.16 -3.59
CA ARG A 6 -7.35 -10.14 -2.26
C ARG A 6 -6.54 -9.18 -1.40
N LEU A 7 -7.12 -8.00 -1.18
CA LEU A 7 -6.63 -7.06 -0.18
C LEU A 7 -7.02 -7.56 1.22
N SER A 8 -6.21 -7.27 2.23
CA SER A 8 -6.65 -7.44 3.62
C SER A 8 -7.87 -6.54 3.89
N LYS A 9 -8.65 -6.89 4.92
CA LYS A 9 -9.81 -6.12 5.36
C LYS A 9 -9.45 -4.65 5.61
N GLU A 10 -8.41 -4.37 6.39
CA GLU A 10 -7.96 -3.00 6.66
C GLU A 10 -7.37 -2.30 5.43
N GLY A 11 -6.68 -3.02 4.53
CA GLY A 11 -6.22 -2.42 3.25
C GLY A 11 -7.39 -1.95 2.39
N ARG A 12 -8.55 -2.60 2.50
CA ARG A 12 -9.80 -2.11 1.93
C ARG A 12 -10.37 -0.93 2.69
N ILE A 13 -10.40 -0.99 4.03
CA ILE A 13 -10.89 0.12 4.85
C ILE A 13 -10.12 1.40 4.52
N VAL A 14 -8.78 1.36 4.49
CA VAL A 14 -7.95 2.52 4.12
C VAL A 14 -8.29 3.02 2.72
N LEU A 15 -8.45 2.12 1.74
CA LEU A 15 -8.84 2.52 0.38
C LEU A 15 -10.25 3.14 0.33
N GLU A 16 -11.21 2.61 1.09
CA GLU A 16 -12.56 3.18 1.14
C GLU A 16 -12.59 4.50 1.92
N GLU A 17 -11.81 4.65 2.99
CA GLU A 17 -11.59 5.93 3.69
C GLU A 17 -11.06 6.98 2.72
N LEU A 18 -10.00 6.65 1.97
CA LEU A 18 -9.43 7.55 0.95
C LEU A 18 -10.44 7.86 -0.16
N LYS A 19 -11.21 6.88 -0.64
CA LYS A 19 -12.29 7.11 -1.62
C LYS A 19 -13.33 8.09 -1.09
N LEU A 20 -13.72 7.96 0.17
CA LEU A 20 -14.65 8.89 0.81
C LEU A 20 -14.05 10.28 0.96
N GLU A 21 -12.75 10.41 1.23
CA GLU A 21 -12.06 11.70 1.26
C GLU A 21 -12.07 12.41 -0.09
N TYR A 22 -11.71 11.71 -1.18
CA TYR A 22 -11.81 12.26 -2.53
C TYR A 22 -13.25 12.64 -2.89
N LEU A 23 -14.21 11.79 -2.54
CA LEU A 23 -15.63 12.06 -2.81
C LEU A 23 -16.13 13.31 -2.09
N LYS A 24 -15.69 13.54 -0.83
CA LYS A 24 -16.00 14.78 -0.08
C LYS A 24 -15.42 16.03 -0.73
N GLN A 25 -14.37 15.89 -1.55
CA GLN A 25 -13.77 16.96 -2.33
C GLN A 25 -14.39 17.10 -3.73
N GLY A 26 -15.38 16.26 -4.08
CA GLY A 26 -16.04 16.26 -5.37
C GLY A 26 -15.33 15.42 -6.44
N GLU A 27 -14.34 14.61 -6.07
CA GLU A 27 -13.59 13.74 -6.98
C GLU A 27 -14.01 12.28 -6.83
N GLU A 28 -14.54 11.67 -7.89
CA GLU A 28 -14.83 10.24 -7.91
C GLU A 28 -13.60 9.46 -8.39
N LYS A 29 -12.95 8.72 -7.48
CA LYS A 29 -11.78 7.89 -7.81
C LYS A 29 -12.02 6.41 -7.51
N THR A 30 -11.54 5.56 -8.42
CA THR A 30 -11.51 4.11 -8.19
C THR A 30 -10.31 3.73 -7.31
N SER A 31 -10.38 2.56 -6.66
CA SER A 31 -9.25 2.04 -5.86
C SER A 31 -7.96 1.88 -6.67
N GLY A 32 -8.06 1.64 -7.99
CA GLY A 32 -6.89 1.57 -8.87
C GLY A 32 -6.20 2.91 -9.01
N VAL A 33 -6.97 3.96 -9.32
CA VAL A 33 -6.47 5.34 -9.46
C VAL A 33 -5.81 5.83 -8.16
N ILE A 34 -6.45 5.57 -7.02
CA ILE A 34 -5.88 5.95 -5.71
C ILE A 34 -4.56 5.24 -5.45
N LEU A 35 -4.46 3.96 -5.78
CA LEU A 35 -3.19 3.25 -5.65
C LEU A 35 -2.14 3.81 -6.61
N ASP A 36 -2.49 4.10 -7.86
CA ASP A 36 -1.54 4.72 -8.79
C ASP A 36 -0.98 6.03 -8.23
N GLU A 37 -1.82 6.89 -7.65
CA GLU A 37 -1.40 8.14 -7.01
C GLU A 37 -0.47 7.91 -5.81
N ILE A 38 -0.78 6.95 -4.94
CA ILE A 38 0.06 6.65 -3.76
C ILE A 38 1.41 6.05 -4.19
N PHE A 39 1.43 5.20 -5.21
CA PHE A 39 2.69 4.65 -5.72
C PHE A 39 3.54 5.74 -6.37
N GLU A 40 2.93 6.67 -7.12
CA GLU A 40 3.65 7.83 -7.67
C GLU A 40 4.19 8.73 -6.56
N HIS A 41 3.42 8.97 -5.49
CA HIS A 41 3.86 9.71 -4.31
C HIS A 41 5.12 9.11 -3.69
N PHE A 42 5.21 7.77 -3.60
CA PHE A 42 6.37 7.09 -3.03
C PHE A 42 7.53 6.85 -4.00
N LYS A 43 7.33 7.04 -5.30
CA LYS A 43 8.27 6.63 -6.36
C LYS A 43 9.70 7.11 -6.14
N GLN A 44 9.88 8.36 -5.70
CA GLN A 44 11.21 8.97 -5.56
C GLN A 44 11.81 8.84 -4.16
N ASN A 45 11.00 8.51 -3.15
CA ASN A 45 11.41 8.58 -1.75
C ASN A 45 11.20 7.26 -0.98
N PHE A 46 10.65 6.21 -1.62
CA PHE A 46 10.43 4.92 -0.94
C PHE A 46 11.71 4.37 -0.31
N GLN A 47 12.88 4.63 -0.90
CA GLN A 47 14.17 4.17 -0.33
C GLN A 47 14.56 4.89 0.97
N LYS A 48 13.99 6.06 1.23
CA LYS A 48 14.24 6.89 2.43
C LYS A 48 13.25 6.61 3.55
N VAL A 49 12.18 5.86 3.28
CA VAL A 49 11.19 5.50 4.30
C VAL A 49 11.78 4.43 5.23
N ASN A 50 11.59 4.62 6.54
CA ASN A 50 11.90 3.64 7.57
C ASN A 50 10.87 2.51 7.55
N TRP A 51 11.00 1.58 6.60
CA TRP A 51 10.05 0.48 6.43
C TRP A 51 9.96 -0.48 7.62
N LYS A 52 10.98 -0.53 8.48
CA LYS A 52 10.91 -1.32 9.72
C LYS A 52 10.03 -0.65 10.75
N PHE A 53 10.15 0.67 10.90
CA PHE A 53 9.23 1.46 11.71
C PHE A 53 7.80 1.30 11.20
N VAL A 54 7.58 1.56 9.89
CA VAL A 54 6.27 1.36 9.25
C VAL A 54 5.78 -0.07 9.48
N GLN A 55 6.62 -1.10 9.41
CA GLN A 55 6.17 -2.48 9.65
C GLN A 55 5.68 -2.68 11.08
N ASN A 56 6.40 -2.16 12.08
CA ASN A 56 6.17 -2.43 13.50
C ASN A 56 5.09 -1.55 14.16
N GLU A 57 4.54 -0.55 13.44
CA GLU A 57 3.47 0.29 14.02
C GLU A 57 2.17 -0.51 14.27
N PRO A 58 1.68 -0.60 15.51
CA PRO A 58 0.65 -1.57 15.92
C PRO A 58 -0.76 -1.23 15.46
N GLU A 59 -1.02 -0.01 14.95
CA GLU A 59 -2.27 0.33 14.26
C GLU A 59 -2.62 -0.63 13.12
N PHE A 60 -1.66 -1.51 12.76
CA PHE A 60 -1.76 -2.49 11.70
C PHE A 60 -1.32 -3.92 12.09
N ASP A 61 -1.31 -4.33 13.36
CA ASP A 61 -0.87 -5.68 13.75
C ASP A 61 -1.96 -6.78 13.64
N ASP A 62 -3.24 -6.46 13.91
CA ASP A 62 -4.38 -7.38 13.66
C ASP A 62 -4.54 -7.74 12.16
N ILE A 63 -3.88 -6.99 11.29
CA ILE A 63 -3.89 -7.05 9.82
C ILE A 63 -3.09 -8.22 9.26
N LEU A 64 -2.25 -8.82 10.11
CA LEU A 64 -1.46 -9.99 9.76
C LEU A 64 -2.20 -11.31 10.00
N ALA A 65 -3.43 -11.34 10.52
CA ALA A 65 -4.08 -12.60 10.90
C ALA A 65 -5.10 -13.14 9.87
N ASP A 66 -5.74 -12.29 9.06
CA ASP A 66 -6.99 -12.67 8.40
C ASP A 66 -6.99 -12.48 6.87
N TYR A 67 -6.35 -13.42 6.17
CA TYR A 67 -6.25 -13.42 4.69
C TYR A 67 -7.29 -14.31 4.00
N THR A 68 -8.07 -15.07 4.76
CA THR A 68 -8.81 -16.25 4.27
C THR A 68 -10.22 -15.96 3.78
N SER A 69 -10.85 -14.83 4.13
CA SER A 69 -12.30 -14.61 3.90
C SER A 69 -12.67 -13.44 2.96
N VAL A 70 -11.70 -12.82 2.27
CA VAL A 70 -11.97 -11.56 1.55
C VAL A 70 -12.13 -11.80 0.04
N ASN A 71 -13.25 -11.31 -0.53
CA ASN A 71 -13.50 -11.30 -1.98
C ASN A 71 -12.33 -10.62 -2.73
N PRO A 72 -11.98 -11.03 -3.96
CA PRO A 72 -10.97 -10.32 -4.75
C PRO A 72 -11.40 -8.89 -5.07
N THR A 73 -10.55 -7.89 -4.82
CA THR A 73 -10.71 -6.54 -5.37
C THR A 73 -10.05 -6.51 -6.75
N THR A 74 -10.79 -6.03 -7.76
CA THR A 74 -10.19 -5.75 -9.07
C THR A 74 -9.54 -4.36 -9.01
N LEU A 75 -8.25 -4.30 -9.29
CA LEU A 75 -7.47 -3.07 -9.40
C LEU A 75 -7.00 -2.91 -10.84
N ASN A 76 -7.38 -1.81 -11.46
CA ASN A 76 -6.81 -1.40 -12.74
C ASN A 76 -5.67 -0.43 -12.42
N LEU A 77 -4.43 -0.91 -12.54
CA LEU A 77 -3.22 -0.12 -12.24
C LEU A 77 -2.50 0.23 -13.54
N THR A 78 -1.79 1.35 -13.59
CA THR A 78 -0.93 1.68 -14.72
C THR A 78 0.24 0.70 -14.84
N GLU A 79 0.89 0.64 -16.00
CA GLU A 79 2.13 -0.15 -16.14
C GLU A 79 3.27 0.41 -15.28
N GLU A 80 3.31 1.74 -15.15
CA GLU A 80 4.25 2.46 -14.30
C GLU A 80 4.14 2.03 -12.82
N THR A 81 2.93 2.01 -12.25
CA THR A 81 2.70 1.52 -10.88
C THR A 81 3.20 0.11 -10.68
N ILE A 82 3.10 -0.75 -11.70
CA ILE A 82 3.58 -2.13 -11.64
C ILE A 82 5.10 -2.19 -11.63
N ASN A 83 5.76 -1.34 -12.40
CA ASN A 83 7.21 -1.22 -12.40
C ASN A 83 7.71 -0.71 -11.04
N ILE A 84 7.10 0.35 -10.51
CA ILE A 84 7.41 0.88 -9.16
C ILE A 84 7.21 -0.22 -8.11
N MET A 85 6.14 -1.01 -8.22
CA MET A 85 5.89 -2.13 -7.31
C MET A 85 6.99 -3.19 -7.36
N TYR A 86 7.60 -3.46 -8.51
CA TYR A 86 8.74 -4.36 -8.60
C TYR A 86 10.00 -3.78 -7.95
N GLU A 87 10.25 -2.49 -8.13
CA GLU A 87 11.37 -1.81 -7.47
C GLU A 87 11.22 -1.83 -5.94
N ILE A 88 10.01 -1.54 -5.44
CA ILE A 88 9.69 -1.60 -4.01
C ILE A 88 9.82 -3.04 -3.50
N ARG A 89 9.36 -4.05 -4.24
CA ARG A 89 9.53 -5.47 -3.88
C ARG A 89 11.00 -5.80 -3.61
N ASP A 90 11.87 -5.41 -4.53
CA ASP A 90 13.28 -5.73 -4.48
C ASP A 90 13.97 -4.98 -3.34
N HIS A 91 13.52 -3.75 -3.05
CA HIS A 91 13.95 -3.01 -1.87
C HIS A 91 13.48 -3.67 -0.56
N PHE A 92 12.21 -4.06 -0.45
CA PHE A 92 11.66 -4.74 0.74
C PHE A 92 12.37 -6.05 1.03
N ASN A 93 12.66 -6.86 0.00
CA ASN A 93 13.44 -8.09 0.16
C ASN A 93 14.80 -7.80 0.83
N LYS A 94 15.46 -6.68 0.49
CA LYS A 94 16.74 -6.26 1.08
C LYS A 94 16.59 -5.71 2.50
N VAL A 95 15.71 -4.73 2.72
CA VAL A 95 15.66 -3.98 3.99
C VAL A 95 14.94 -4.72 5.11
N LEU A 96 13.92 -5.53 4.77
CA LEU A 96 13.15 -6.33 5.73
C LEU A 96 13.74 -7.75 5.91
N LYS A 97 14.82 -8.09 5.21
CA LYS A 97 15.50 -9.41 5.26
C LYS A 97 14.52 -10.57 5.06
N MET A 98 13.62 -10.45 4.09
CA MET A 98 12.56 -11.43 3.84
C MET A 98 13.15 -12.75 3.34
N LYS A 99 12.77 -13.88 3.95
CA LYS A 99 13.24 -15.22 3.55
C LYS A 99 12.67 -15.70 2.21
N ARG A 100 11.59 -15.08 1.73
CA ARG A 100 10.89 -15.41 0.48
C ARG A 100 10.52 -14.12 -0.23
N THR A 101 10.38 -14.20 -1.55
CA THR A 101 9.93 -13.08 -2.38
C THR A 101 8.63 -12.48 -1.84
N VAL A 102 8.67 -11.18 -1.59
CA VAL A 102 7.51 -10.41 -1.15
C VAL A 102 6.39 -10.44 -2.20
N TYR A 103 5.17 -10.79 -1.76
CA TYR A 103 3.96 -10.76 -2.60
C TYR A 103 3.46 -9.32 -2.81
N ARG A 104 2.83 -9.05 -3.96
CA ARG A 104 2.23 -7.74 -4.29
C ARG A 104 1.26 -7.22 -3.22
N SER A 105 0.50 -8.12 -2.60
CA SER A 105 -0.42 -7.79 -1.50
C SER A 105 0.29 -7.28 -0.25
N PHE A 106 1.51 -7.75 0.03
CA PHE A 106 2.33 -7.18 1.11
C PHE A 106 2.82 -5.77 0.74
N ILE A 107 3.25 -5.57 -0.50
CA ILE A 107 3.74 -4.27 -0.97
C ILE A 107 2.66 -3.20 -0.85
N ILE A 108 1.48 -3.48 -1.39
CA ILE A 108 0.34 -2.56 -1.31
C ILE A 108 -0.04 -2.26 0.15
N ARG A 109 0.00 -3.26 1.04
CA ARG A 109 -0.27 -3.05 2.47
C ARG A 109 0.72 -2.09 3.12
N MET A 110 2.02 -2.31 2.92
CA MET A 110 3.06 -1.45 3.49
C MET A 110 2.97 -0.03 2.95
N ILE A 111 2.69 0.12 1.66
CA ILE A 111 2.56 1.42 1.01
C ILE A 111 1.33 2.19 1.50
N LEU A 112 0.17 1.52 1.62
CA LEU A 112 -1.03 2.13 2.20
C LEU A 112 -0.82 2.53 3.66
N LYS A 113 -0.11 1.68 4.44
CA LYS A 113 0.24 1.98 5.83
C LYS A 113 1.14 3.21 5.94
N ALA A 114 2.22 3.27 5.15
CA ALA A 114 3.11 4.43 5.11
C ALA A 114 2.35 5.71 4.74
N TYR A 115 1.49 5.66 3.71
CA TYR A 115 0.69 6.80 3.30
C TYR A 115 -0.21 7.32 4.42
N LYS A 116 -0.88 6.42 5.15
CA LYS A 116 -1.77 6.80 6.26
C LYS A 116 -0.98 7.44 7.41
N LEU A 117 0.15 6.84 7.80
CA LEU A 117 1.02 7.37 8.84
C LEU A 117 1.52 8.79 8.50
N GLU A 118 1.95 9.01 7.27
CA GLU A 118 2.39 10.32 6.78
C GLU A 118 1.25 11.34 6.80
N LYS A 119 0.03 10.96 6.39
CA LYS A 119 -1.17 11.81 6.46
C LYS A 119 -1.58 12.18 7.89
N GLN A 120 -1.30 11.29 8.86
CA GLN A 120 -1.52 11.56 10.28
C GLN A 120 -0.41 12.45 10.89
N GLY A 121 0.61 12.83 10.12
CA GLY A 121 1.73 13.65 10.57
C GLY A 121 2.86 12.86 11.25
N THR A 122 2.87 11.53 11.10
CA THR A 122 3.96 10.69 11.59
C THR A 122 5.16 10.82 10.66
N ASP A 123 6.33 11.13 11.22
CA ASP A 123 7.58 11.10 10.45
C ASP A 123 8.02 9.65 10.21
N ILE A 124 7.97 9.24 8.94
CA ILE A 124 8.31 7.90 8.49
C ILE A 124 9.66 7.82 7.77
N TYR A 125 10.39 8.93 7.65
CA TYR A 125 11.64 8.98 6.89
C TYR A 125 12.87 8.77 7.79
N LEU A 126 13.99 8.35 7.18
CA LEU A 126 15.30 8.15 7.81
C LEU A 126 16.16 9.41 7.82
#